data_AF-A0A535MHF4-F1
#
_entry.id   AF-A0A535MHF4-F1
#
_cell.length_a   1.000
_cell.length_b   1.000
_cell.length_c   1.000
_cell.angle_alpha   90.00
_cell.angle_beta   90.00
_cell.angle_gamma   90.00
#
_symmetry.space_group_name_H-M   'P 1'
#
loop_
_entity.id
_entity.type
_entity.pdbx_description
1 polymer ?
#
loop_
_entity_poly.entity_id
_entity_poly.type
_entity_poly.pdbx_seq_one_letter_code
_entity_poly.pdbx_strand_id
1 'polypeptide(L)'
;MGPAAAGHQTTAQHVLLLSVDGMHQSDLDFYVTAHPSSALAKLVHKGAEFTQAQTPVPSDSFPGMVAQVTGGNPSSTGVYYDDTWNNALLPAGTTFAQCRSGTVEPGVEVTYF
;
A
#
# COMPACT_ATOMS: atom_id res chain seq x y z
N MET A 1 -44.52 -2.43 -1.52
CA MET A 1 -43.20 -1.77 -1.57
C MET A 1 -43.35 -0.43 -0.87
N GLY A 2 -42.80 -0.29 0.35
CA GLY A 2 -42.83 0.98 1.09
C GLY A 2 -41.71 1.90 0.61
N PRO A 3 -41.84 3.22 0.76
CA PRO A 3 -40.77 4.15 0.39
C PRO A 3 -39.54 3.87 1.25
N ALA A 4 -38.38 3.70 0.61
CA ALA A 4 -37.11 3.69 1.31
C ALA A 4 -36.95 5.06 2.00
N ALA A 5 -36.82 5.05 3.32
CA ALA A 5 -36.44 6.25 4.06
C ALA A 5 -35.09 6.71 3.50
N ALA A 6 -35.04 7.93 2.97
CA ALA A 6 -33.79 8.59 2.63
C ALA A 6 -33.03 8.78 3.96
N GLY A 7 -32.15 7.83 4.27
CA GLY A 7 -31.27 7.91 5.42
C GLY A 7 -30.50 9.22 5.34
N HIS A 8 -30.61 10.02 6.40
CA HIS A 8 -29.79 11.20 6.59
C HIS A 8 -28.32 10.76 6.53
N GLN A 9 -27.66 11.00 5.39
CA GLN A 9 -26.25 10.71 5.20
C GLN A 9 -25.48 11.68 6.10
N THR A 10 -25.22 11.26 7.34
CA THR A 10 -24.26 11.95 8.19
C THR A 10 -22.92 11.88 7.47
N THR A 11 -22.48 13.01 6.93
CA THR A 11 -21.18 13.09 6.27
C THR A 11 -20.09 12.77 7.29
N ALA A 12 -19.21 11.83 6.95
CA ALA A 12 -18.04 11.57 7.76
C ALA A 12 -17.18 12.85 7.83
N GLN A 13 -16.98 13.39 9.03
CA GLN A 13 -16.17 14.60 9.23
C GLN A 13 -14.66 14.32 9.10
N HIS A 14 -14.25 13.09 9.41
CA HIS A 14 -12.88 12.63 9.37
C HIS A 14 -12.81 11.18 8.88
N VAL A 15 -11.73 10.85 8.18
CA VAL A 15 -11.40 9.50 7.73
C VAL A 15 -10.02 9.14 8.24
N LEU A 16 -9.89 7.96 8.86
CA LEU A 16 -8.62 7.38 9.28
C LEU A 16 -8.37 6.12 8.46
N LEU A 17 -7.26 6.11 7.71
CA LEU A 17 -6.71 4.90 7.10
C LEU A 17 -5.62 4.35 8.02
N LEU A 18 -5.79 3.11 8.47
CA LEU A 18 -4.80 2.39 9.26
C LEU A 18 -4.29 1.21 8.44
N SER A 19 -3.00 1.25 8.07
CA SER A 19 -2.29 0.11 7.48
C SER A 19 -1.42 -0.52 8.55
N VAL A 20 -1.48 -1.84 8.72
CA VAL A 20 -0.62 -2.59 9.63
C VAL A 20 0.23 -3.53 8.80
N ASP A 21 1.53 -3.33 8.87
CA ASP A 21 2.48 -4.09 8.06
C ASP A 21 2.45 -5.59 8.43
N GLY A 22 2.48 -6.45 7.41
CA GLY A 22 2.55 -7.89 7.54
C GLY A 22 1.35 -8.59 8.20
N MET A 23 0.22 -7.92 8.45
CA MET A 23 -0.95 -8.56 9.07
C MET A 23 -1.70 -9.44 8.07
N HIS A 24 -1.63 -10.76 8.24
CA HIS A 24 -2.45 -11.70 7.49
C HIS A 24 -3.85 -11.81 8.11
N GLN A 25 -4.82 -12.31 7.32
CA GLN A 25 -6.17 -12.59 7.82
C GLN A 25 -6.16 -13.51 9.06
N SER A 26 -5.30 -14.54 9.07
CA SER A 26 -5.17 -15.46 10.22
C SER A 26 -4.67 -14.76 11.48
N ASP A 27 -3.86 -13.72 11.34
CA ASP A 27 -3.33 -12.96 12.47
C ASP A 27 -4.44 -12.12 13.10
N LEU A 28 -5.30 -11.51 12.27
CA LEU A 28 -6.48 -10.80 12.72
C LEU A 28 -7.46 -11.73 13.44
N ASP A 29 -7.76 -12.89 12.84
CA ASP A 29 -8.67 -13.90 13.42
C ASP A 29 -8.20 -14.35 14.80
N PHE A 30 -6.90 -14.68 14.91
CA PHE A 30 -6.28 -15.06 16.18
C PHE A 30 -6.37 -13.91 17.20
N TYR A 31 -6.01 -12.69 16.80
CA TYR A 31 -5.98 -11.54 17.71
C TYR A 31 -7.37 -11.19 18.26
N VAL A 32 -8.39 -11.19 17.41
CA VAL A 32 -9.78 -10.92 17.81
C VAL A 32 -10.29 -11.98 18.78
N THR A 33 -9.99 -13.25 18.51
CA THR A 33 -10.36 -14.37 19.39
C THR A 33 -9.69 -14.27 20.76
N ALA A 34 -8.40 -13.94 20.80
CA ALA A 34 -7.64 -13.81 22.03
C ALA A 34 -7.99 -12.53 22.82
N HIS A 35 -8.42 -11.46 22.15
CA HIS A 35 -8.68 -10.15 22.74
C HIS A 35 -10.07 -9.59 22.35
N PRO A 36 -11.17 -10.22 22.80
CA PRO A 36 -12.52 -9.89 22.34
C PRO A 36 -13.00 -8.48 22.73
N SER A 37 -12.35 -7.85 23.72
CA SER A 37 -12.66 -6.47 24.14
C SER A 37 -11.78 -5.39 23.49
N SER A 38 -10.83 -5.78 22.63
CA SER A 38 -9.88 -4.86 21.97
C SER A 38 -10.56 -3.89 21.00
N ALA A 39 -9.85 -2.82 20.62
CA ALA A 39 -10.34 -1.88 19.61
C ALA A 39 -10.54 -2.55 18.24
N LEU A 40 -9.60 -3.43 17.82
CA LEU A 40 -9.72 -4.20 16.58
C LEU A 40 -10.90 -5.16 16.60
N ALA A 41 -11.13 -5.90 17.69
CA ALA A 41 -12.31 -6.75 17.82
C ALA A 41 -13.61 -5.93 17.73
N LYS A 42 -13.67 -4.74 18.33
CA LYS A 42 -14.83 -3.85 18.21
C LYS A 42 -15.04 -3.37 16.77
N LEU A 43 -13.98 -3.09 16.02
CA LEU A 43 -14.06 -2.70 14.60
C LEU A 43 -14.57 -3.87 13.74
N VAL A 44 -14.01 -5.07 13.92
CA VAL A 44 -14.44 -6.27 13.18
C VAL A 44 -15.90 -6.61 13.46
N HIS A 45 -16.31 -6.65 14.74
CA HIS A 45 -17.68 -7.05 15.11
C HIS A 45 -18.77 -6.03 14.80
N LYS A 46 -18.42 -4.74 14.63
CA LYS A 46 -19.40 -3.66 14.38
C LYS A 46 -19.29 -3.05 12.97
N GLY A 47 -18.20 -3.32 12.27
CA GLY A 47 -17.91 -2.80 10.94
C GLY A 47 -18.18 -3.84 9.85
N ALA A 48 -17.57 -3.62 8.70
CA ALA A 48 -17.52 -4.57 7.60
C ALA A 48 -16.11 -5.13 7.47
N GLU A 49 -16.01 -6.45 7.31
CA GLU A 49 -14.76 -7.16 7.13
C GLU A 49 -14.74 -7.83 5.74
N PHE A 50 -13.60 -7.73 5.05
CA PHE A 50 -13.37 -8.35 3.75
C PHE A 50 -12.28 -9.42 3.86
N THR A 51 -12.69 -10.70 3.94
CA THR A 51 -11.79 -11.82 4.28
C THR A 51 -11.00 -12.42 3.10
N GLN A 52 -11.15 -11.83 1.91
CA GLN A 52 -10.48 -12.26 0.68
C GLN A 52 -9.79 -11.06 -0.01
N ALA A 53 -9.40 -10.06 0.77
CA ALA A 53 -8.59 -8.95 0.29
C ALA A 53 -7.19 -9.44 -0.09
N GLN A 54 -6.67 -8.96 -1.23
CA GLN A 54 -5.34 -9.28 -1.72
C GLN A 54 -4.53 -8.02 -1.93
N THR A 55 -3.25 -8.09 -1.62
CA THR A 55 -2.25 -7.06 -1.94
C THR A 55 -1.84 -7.18 -3.41
N PRO A 56 -1.22 -6.12 -3.99
CA PRO A 56 -0.52 -6.26 -5.25
C PRO A 56 0.58 -7.33 -5.17
N VAL A 57 0.99 -7.83 -6.34
CA VAL A 57 2.17 -8.71 -6.46
C VAL A 57 3.30 -7.90 -7.09
N PRO A 58 4.49 -7.81 -6.46
CA PRO A 58 4.87 -8.44 -5.19
C PRO A 58 4.18 -7.81 -3.97
N SER A 59 3.93 -8.62 -2.93
CA SER A 59 3.25 -8.21 -1.69
C SER A 59 4.21 -7.56 -0.70
N ASP A 60 4.90 -6.52 -1.15
CA ASP A 60 5.80 -5.70 -0.36
C ASP A 60 5.09 -4.46 0.21
N SER A 61 5.67 -3.84 1.25
CA SER A 61 5.09 -2.67 1.93
C SER A 61 4.91 -1.48 0.98
N PHE A 62 5.85 -1.25 0.06
CA PHE A 62 5.80 -0.11 -0.88
C PHE A 62 4.63 -0.21 -1.87
N PRO A 63 4.53 -1.27 -2.71
CA PRO A 63 3.39 -1.42 -3.61
C PRO A 63 2.07 -1.58 -2.85
N GLY A 64 2.07 -2.23 -1.68
CA GLY A 64 0.89 -2.39 -0.83
C GLY A 64 0.31 -1.06 -0.34
N MET A 65 1.14 -0.16 0.18
CA MET A 65 0.68 1.16 0.65
C MET A 65 0.20 2.05 -0.49
N VAL A 66 0.91 2.07 -1.62
CA VAL A 66 0.53 2.90 -2.77
C VAL A 66 -0.82 2.45 -3.35
N ALA A 67 -1.08 1.14 -3.38
CA ALA A 67 -2.35 0.60 -3.86
C ALA A 67 -3.57 1.06 -3.05
N GLN A 68 -3.45 1.17 -1.72
CA GLN A 68 -4.55 1.58 -0.85
C GLN A 68 -5.06 3.00 -1.15
N VAL A 69 -4.17 3.91 -1.54
CA VAL A 69 -4.50 5.34 -1.75
C VAL A 69 -4.66 5.72 -3.21
N THR A 70 -4.20 4.88 -4.14
CA THR A 70 -4.31 5.14 -5.60
C THR A 70 -5.27 4.19 -6.32
N GLY A 71 -5.56 3.02 -5.75
CA GLY A 71 -6.20 1.90 -6.45
C GLY A 71 -5.32 1.24 -7.52
N GLY A 72 -4.05 1.65 -7.64
CA GLY A 72 -3.10 1.11 -8.62
C GLY A 72 -2.34 -0.13 -8.14
N ASN A 73 -1.55 -0.71 -9.05
CA ASN A 73 -0.61 -1.80 -8.76
C ASN A 73 0.76 -1.44 -9.38
N PRO A 74 1.83 -2.23 -9.16
CA PRO A 74 3.16 -1.90 -9.67
C PRO A 74 3.24 -1.51 -11.15
N SER A 75 2.40 -2.12 -12.00
CA SER A 75 2.44 -1.82 -13.44
C SER A 75 1.88 -0.43 -13.79
N SER A 76 0.96 0.10 -12.97
CA SER A 76 0.38 1.43 -13.17
C SER A 76 1.04 2.52 -12.34
N THR A 77 1.58 2.17 -11.16
CA THR A 77 2.20 3.13 -10.23
C THR A 77 3.70 3.27 -10.48
N GLY A 78 4.35 2.26 -11.08
CA GLY A 78 5.79 2.17 -11.22
C GLY A 78 6.53 1.83 -9.92
N VAL A 79 5.83 1.72 -8.79
CA VAL A 79 6.40 1.36 -7.49
C VAL A 79 6.35 -0.16 -7.36
N TYR A 80 7.47 -0.80 -7.68
CA TYR A 80 7.57 -2.26 -7.73
C TYR A 80 8.03 -2.90 -6.42
N TYR A 81 9.05 -2.31 -5.80
CA TYR A 81 9.66 -2.80 -4.56
C TYR A 81 10.33 -1.61 -3.85
N ASP A 82 10.78 -1.82 -2.62
CA ASP A 82 11.51 -0.80 -1.85
C ASP A 82 12.93 -0.56 -2.40
N ASP A 83 13.54 -1.61 -2.96
CA ASP A 83 14.81 -1.59 -3.68
C ASP A 83 14.65 -2.17 -5.10
N THR A 84 15.05 -1.39 -6.11
CA THR A 84 14.84 -1.74 -7.52
C THR A 84 16.02 -1.36 -8.39
N TRP A 85 16.16 -2.01 -9.55
CA TRP A 85 17.13 -1.61 -10.56
C TRP A 85 16.44 -0.90 -11.73
N ASN A 86 16.87 0.33 -12.02
CA ASN A 86 16.35 1.10 -13.14
C ASN A 86 17.38 1.20 -14.27
N ASN A 87 17.12 0.50 -15.38
CA ASN A 87 17.97 0.47 -16.57
C ASN A 87 17.98 1.78 -17.38
N ALA A 88 17.09 2.73 -17.09
CA ALA A 88 16.99 4.00 -17.81
C ALA A 88 17.67 5.17 -17.09
N LEU A 89 18.05 4.99 -15.82
CA LEU A 89 18.68 6.03 -15.02
C LEU A 89 20.20 5.86 -14.98
N LEU A 90 20.91 6.97 -14.92
CA LEU A 90 22.35 6.99 -14.62
C LEU A 90 22.54 7.02 -13.10
N PRO A 91 23.68 6.52 -12.58
CA PRO A 91 24.00 6.62 -11.17
C PRO A 91 23.90 8.04 -10.61
N ALA A 92 23.41 8.18 -9.39
CA ALA A 92 23.34 9.46 -8.69
C ALA A 92 24.73 10.10 -8.61
N GLY A 93 24.80 11.42 -8.85
CA GLY A 93 26.08 12.14 -8.89
C GLY A 93 26.82 12.07 -10.22
N THR A 94 26.27 11.39 -11.24
CA THR A 94 26.82 11.46 -12.60
C THR A 94 26.89 12.90 -13.09
N THR A 95 28.08 13.33 -13.50
CA THR A 95 28.36 14.69 -13.98
C THR A 95 28.17 14.81 -15.49
N PHE A 96 27.97 16.05 -15.96
CA PHE A 96 27.91 16.33 -17.39
C PHE A 96 29.18 15.93 -18.15
N ALA A 97 30.36 16.03 -17.51
CA ALA A 97 31.61 15.59 -18.12
C ALA A 97 31.63 14.08 -18.39
N GLN A 98 31.15 13.27 -17.43
CA GLN A 98 31.04 11.81 -17.56
C GLN A 98 30.00 11.41 -18.60
N CYS A 99 28.86 12.11 -18.67
CA CYS A 99 27.88 11.88 -19.74
C CYS A 99 28.49 12.15 -21.13
N ARG A 100 29.26 13.23 -21.28
CA ARG A 100 29.88 13.59 -22.57
C ARG A 100 31.02 12.65 -22.98
N SER A 101 31.77 12.12 -22.02
CA SER A 101 32.84 11.16 -22.33
C SER A 101 32.31 9.79 -22.74
N GLY A 102 31.02 9.52 -22.55
CA GLY A 102 30.42 8.22 -22.85
C GLY A 102 30.95 7.09 -21.98
N THR A 103 31.48 7.41 -20.80
CA THR A 103 32.11 6.44 -19.88
C THR A 103 31.15 5.95 -18.80
N VAL A 104 29.91 6.45 -18.78
CA VAL A 104 28.87 6.07 -17.82
C VAL A 104 27.74 5.36 -18.55
N GLU A 105 27.37 4.18 -18.07
CA GLU A 105 26.29 3.37 -18.64
C GLU A 105 25.00 3.55 -17.82
N PRO A 106 23.82 3.52 -18.46
CA PRO A 106 22.53 3.41 -17.77
C PRO A 106 22.40 2.13 -16.95
N GLY A 107 21.63 2.21 -15.87
CA GLY A 107 21.50 1.16 -14.88
C GLY A 107 21.96 1.66 -13.52
N VAL A 108 21.02 1.78 -12.60
CA VAL A 108 21.32 2.11 -11.21
C VAL A 108 20.30 1.46 -10.29
N GLU A 109 20.77 1.07 -9.11
CA GLU A 109 19.95 0.78 -7.95
C GLU A 109 19.18 2.04 -7.52
N VAL A 110 17.89 1.88 -7.26
CA VAL A 110 16.98 2.89 -6.75
C VAL A 110 16.43 2.34 -5.44
N THR A 111 16.99 2.85 -4.36
CA THR A 111 16.68 2.46 -2.98
C THR A 111 16.40 3.70 -2.12
N TYR A 112 15.91 3.49 -0.91
CA TYR A 112 15.52 4.53 0.05
C TYR A 112 16.49 4.71 1.23
N PHE A 113 17.61 3.99 1.28
CA PHE A 113 18.64 4.07 2.34
C PHE A 113 20.03 4.47 1.83
#